data_AF-A0A401TFJ1-F1
#
_entry.id   AF-A0A401TFJ1-F1
#
_cell.length_a   1.000
_cell.length_b   1.000
_cell.length_c   1.000
_cell.angle_alpha   90.00
_cell.angle_beta   90.00
_cell.angle_gamma   90.00
#
_symmetry.space_group_name_H-M   'P 1'
#
loop_
_entity.id
_entity.type
_entity.pdbx_description
1 polymer ?
#
loop_
_entity_poly.entity_id
_entity_poly.type
_entity_poly.pdbx_seq_one_letter_code
_entity_poly.pdbx_strand_id
1 'polypeptide(L)'
;MLQRLTEDLEYHELLDRASKCENALEQLCYVAAFTVSSYSTTVYRTGKPFNPLLGETFELDRLEDEGFRSICEQVSHHPPAAAHHVDSKYGWTLRQEIAIASKFRGKYLSIMP
;
A
#
# COMPACT_ATOMS: atom_id res chain seq x y z
N MET A 1 -2.57 8.28 7.85
CA MET A 1 -2.95 7.51 6.65
C MET A 1 -1.71 6.95 5.96
N LEU A 2 -0.66 7.75 5.75
CA LEU A 2 0.55 7.34 5.01
C LEU A 2 1.22 6.06 5.56
N GLN A 3 1.35 5.94 6.89
CA GLN A 3 1.81 4.70 7.54
C GLN A 3 0.92 3.48 7.27
N ARG A 4 -0.39 3.68 7.10
CA ARG A 4 -1.31 2.57 6.74
C ARG A 4 -1.04 2.08 5.33
N LEU A 5 -0.61 2.95 4.42
CA LEU A 5 -0.31 2.56 3.04
C LEU A 5 0.95 1.70 2.95
N THR A 6 1.92 1.95 3.83
CA THR A 6 3.13 1.13 3.87
C THR A 6 2.88 -0.26 4.45
N GLU A 7 1.76 -0.49 5.14
CA GLU A 7 1.38 -1.82 5.63
C GLU A 7 1.00 -2.77 4.49
N ASP A 8 0.70 -2.27 3.28
CA ASP A 8 0.55 -3.10 2.07
C ASP A 8 1.80 -3.94 1.79
N LEU A 9 2.96 -3.51 2.30
CA LEU A 9 4.25 -4.17 2.13
C LEU A 9 4.52 -5.26 3.18
N GLU A 10 3.56 -5.58 4.06
CA GLU A 10 3.71 -6.66 5.07
C GLU A 10 4.12 -8.00 4.42
N TYR A 11 3.59 -8.29 3.22
CA TYR A 11 3.88 -9.52 2.46
C TYR A 11 4.64 -9.23 1.16
N HIS A 12 5.54 -8.24 1.18
CA HIS A 12 6.36 -7.84 0.02
C HIS A 12 7.15 -9.00 -0.62
N GLU A 13 7.52 -10.03 0.16
CA GLU A 13 8.22 -11.24 -0.34
C GLU A 13 7.48 -11.94 -1.49
N LEU A 14 6.16 -11.76 -1.60
CA LEU A 14 5.39 -12.28 -2.74
C LEU A 14 5.83 -11.63 -4.05
N LEU A 15 6.16 -10.33 -4.04
CA LEU A 15 6.71 -9.61 -5.18
C LEU A 15 8.16 -10.01 -5.47
N ASP A 16 8.96 -10.31 -4.44
CA ASP A 16 10.32 -10.86 -4.60
C ASP A 16 10.32 -12.21 -5.31
N ARG A 17 9.30 -13.04 -5.06
CA ARG A 17 9.10 -14.31 -5.77
C ARG A 17 8.58 -14.06 -7.18
N ALA A 18 7.61 -13.17 -7.33
CA ALA A 18 7.03 -12.80 -8.62
C ALA A 18 8.10 -12.28 -9.61
N SER A 19 9.08 -11.50 -9.15
CA SER A 19 10.15 -10.95 -10.00
C SER A 19 11.12 -12.01 -10.52
N LYS A 20 11.15 -13.20 -9.91
CA LYS A 20 12.01 -14.33 -10.28
C LYS A 20 11.27 -15.40 -11.09
N CYS A 21 9.96 -15.27 -11.27
CA CYS A 21 9.17 -16.21 -12.06
C CYS A 21 9.48 -16.08 -13.55
N GLU A 22 9.72 -17.22 -14.21
CA GLU A 22 9.85 -17.29 -15.67
C GLU A 22 8.47 -17.41 -16.36
N ASN A 23 7.49 -17.98 -15.66
CA ASN A 23 6.14 -18.19 -16.15
C ASN A 23 5.23 -17.00 -15.76
N ALA A 24 4.61 -16.36 -16.77
CA ALA A 24 3.74 -15.20 -16.56
C ALA A 24 2.48 -15.49 -15.73
N LEU A 25 1.92 -16.71 -15.82
CA LEU A 25 0.75 -17.10 -15.02
C LEU A 25 1.12 -17.26 -13.54
N GLU A 26 2.26 -17.88 -13.26
CA GLU A 26 2.76 -18.02 -11.90
C GLU A 26 3.12 -16.65 -11.29
N GLN A 27 3.79 -15.78 -12.07
CA GLN A 27 4.05 -14.40 -11.68
C GLN A 27 2.76 -13.67 -11.30
N LEU A 28 1.72 -13.79 -12.13
CA LEU A 28 0.43 -13.16 -11.87
C LEU A 28 -0.22 -13.70 -10.59
N CYS A 29 -0.12 -15.00 -10.29
CA CYS A 29 -0.62 -15.58 -9.05
C CYS A 29 0.03 -14.94 -7.81
N TYR A 30 1.34 -14.70 -7.82
CA TYR A 30 2.02 -14.00 -6.73
C TYR A 30 1.61 -12.53 -6.61
N VAL A 31 1.50 -11.81 -7.73
CA VAL A 31 1.02 -10.42 -7.72
C VAL A 31 -0.41 -10.31 -7.20
N ALA A 32 -1.28 -11.25 -7.59
CA ALA A 32 -2.65 -11.33 -7.08
C ALA A 32 -2.68 -11.65 -5.58
N ALA A 33 -1.86 -12.60 -5.12
CA ALA A 33 -1.72 -12.91 -3.70
C ALA A 33 -1.25 -11.69 -2.90
N PHE A 34 -0.24 -10.96 -3.40
CA PHE A 34 0.23 -9.70 -2.79
C PHE A 34 -0.90 -8.68 -2.68
N THR A 35 -1.63 -8.46 -3.78
CA THR A 35 -2.73 -7.48 -3.82
C THR A 35 -3.85 -7.81 -2.82
N VAL A 36 -4.15 -9.08 -2.60
CA VAL A 36 -5.16 -9.50 -1.61
C VAL A 36 -4.62 -9.42 -0.19
N SER A 37 -3.32 -9.68 0.00
CA SER A 37 -2.69 -9.72 1.31
C SER A 37 -2.72 -8.39 2.05
N SER A 38 -2.74 -7.24 1.36
CA SER A 38 -2.83 -5.91 1.99
C SER A 38 -4.06 -5.73 2.90
N TYR A 39 -5.14 -6.48 2.65
CA TYR A 39 -6.35 -6.44 3.47
C TYR A 39 -6.22 -7.23 4.79
N SER A 40 -5.19 -8.05 4.98
CA SER A 40 -4.95 -8.83 6.22
C SER A 40 -4.96 -7.94 7.46
N THR A 41 -4.40 -6.75 7.35
CA THR A 41 -4.19 -5.80 8.45
C THR A 41 -5.48 -5.09 8.85
N THR A 42 -6.60 -5.28 8.14
CA THR A 42 -7.80 -4.45 8.32
C THR A 42 -8.83 -5.04 9.29
N VAL A 43 -8.86 -6.37 9.46
CA VAL A 43 -9.97 -7.13 10.06
C VAL A 43 -10.42 -6.62 11.44
N TYR A 44 -9.49 -6.14 12.26
CA TYR A 44 -9.77 -5.70 13.64
C TYR A 44 -9.49 -4.21 13.90
N ARG A 45 -9.23 -3.41 12.86
CA ARG A 45 -8.83 -1.99 12.99
C ARG A 45 -9.92 -1.09 12.45
N THR A 46 -10.99 -0.95 13.24
CA THR A 46 -12.15 -0.10 12.94
C THR A 46 -11.89 1.41 13.15
N GLY A 47 -10.75 1.76 13.76
CA GLY A 47 -10.34 3.14 13.99
C GLY A 47 -9.86 3.85 12.72
N LYS A 48 -10.40 5.04 12.45
CA LYS A 48 -9.96 5.89 11.34
C LYS A 48 -8.51 6.35 11.59
N PRO A 49 -7.58 6.17 10.63
CA PRO A 49 -6.24 6.74 10.76
C PRO A 49 -6.30 8.28 10.70
N PHE A 50 -5.25 8.94 11.20
CA PHE A 50 -5.10 10.39 11.02
C PHE A 50 -5.18 10.75 9.53
N ASN A 51 -5.93 11.83 9.24
CA ASN A 51 -5.93 12.47 7.93
C ASN A 51 -4.64 13.29 7.82
N PRO A 52 -3.70 12.94 6.93
CA PRO A 52 -2.42 13.65 6.85
C PRO A 52 -2.59 15.11 6.45
N LEU A 53 -1.64 15.93 6.85
CA LEU A 53 -1.50 17.30 6.35
C LEU A 53 -1.10 17.28 4.87
N LEU A 54 -1.44 18.32 4.12
CA LEU A 54 -0.96 18.47 2.74
C LEU A 54 0.57 18.56 2.74
N GLY A 55 1.23 17.72 1.94
CA GLY A 55 2.69 17.61 1.90
C GLY A 55 3.30 16.84 3.07
N GLU A 56 2.50 16.26 3.98
CA GLU A 56 3.01 15.31 4.98
C GLU A 56 3.62 14.12 4.25
N THR A 57 4.79 13.66 4.72
CA THR A 57 5.49 12.50 4.19
C THR A 57 5.66 11.42 5.24
N PHE A 58 5.81 10.18 4.78
CA PHE A 58 6.24 9.06 5.60
C PHE A 58 7.17 8.16 4.78
N GLU A 59 8.32 7.82 5.34
CA GLU A 59 9.30 6.92 4.73
C GLU A 59 9.47 5.64 5.56
N LEU A 60 9.68 4.53 4.86
CA LEU A 60 10.01 3.24 5.45
C LEU A 60 11.20 2.65 4.69
N ASP A 61 12.38 2.74 5.31
CA ASP A 61 13.59 2.11 4.79
C ASP A 61 13.78 0.73 5.43
N ARG A 62 13.73 -0.30 4.58
CA ARG A 62 13.98 -1.70 4.93
C ARG A 62 15.01 -2.29 3.96
N LEU A 63 15.90 -1.49 3.39
CA LEU A 63 16.78 -1.93 2.30
C LEU A 63 17.79 -2.98 2.78
N GLU A 64 18.31 -2.80 4.00
CA GLU A 64 19.32 -3.67 4.61
C GLU A 64 18.75 -5.05 4.96
N ASP A 65 17.57 -5.09 5.59
CA ASP A 65 16.96 -6.32 6.09
C ASP A 65 15.97 -6.96 5.10
N GLU A 66 15.07 -6.18 4.51
CA GLU A 66 14.02 -6.70 3.61
C GLU A 66 14.27 -6.41 2.13
N GLY A 67 15.17 -5.50 1.77
CA GLY A 67 15.51 -5.19 0.38
C GLY A 67 14.65 -4.16 -0.33
N PHE A 68 13.78 -3.43 0.36
CA PHE A 68 12.98 -2.36 -0.22
C PHE A 68 13.04 -1.06 0.58
N ARG A 69 12.70 0.05 -0.08
CA ARG A 69 12.44 1.34 0.58
C ARG A 69 11.17 1.95 0.00
N SER A 70 10.41 2.64 0.85
CA SER A 70 9.13 3.23 0.52
C SER A 70 9.07 4.70 0.92
N ILE A 71 8.40 5.51 0.10
CA ILE A 71 8.05 6.90 0.40
C ILE A 71 6.57 7.14 0.07
N CYS A 72 5.85 7.74 1.00
CA CYS A 72 4.47 8.20 0.86
C CYS A 72 4.41 9.72 1.04
N GLU A 73 3.56 10.39 0.27
CA GLU A 73 3.25 11.81 0.43
C GLU A 73 1.75 12.06 0.28
N GLN A 74 1.19 12.92 1.13
CA GLN A 74 -0.16 13.43 0.95
C GLN A 74 -0.16 14.55 -0.11
N VAL A 75 -0.43 14.18 -1.36
CA VAL A 75 -0.33 15.09 -2.52
C VAL A 75 -1.57 15.97 -2.73
N SER A 76 -2.70 15.64 -2.10
CA SER A 76 -3.91 16.47 -2.14
C SER A 76 -4.70 16.37 -0.84
N HIS A 77 -5.38 17.44 -0.43
CA HIS A 77 -6.25 17.47 0.75
C HIS A 77 -7.74 17.59 0.42
N HIS A 78 -8.09 18.18 -0.74
CA HIS A 78 -9.47 18.37 -1.19
C HIS A 78 -9.61 18.10 -2.71
N PRO A 79 -9.90 16.85 -3.12
CA PRO A 79 -10.12 15.66 -2.29
C PRO A 79 -8.81 15.09 -1.71
N PRO A 80 -8.84 14.39 -0.55
CA PRO A 80 -7.65 13.74 0.00
C PRO A 80 -7.10 12.68 -0.95
N ALA A 81 -5.81 12.80 -1.31
CA ALA A 81 -5.09 11.79 -2.07
C ALA A 81 -3.64 11.68 -1.58
N ALA A 82 -3.11 10.46 -1.61
CA ALA A 82 -1.72 10.17 -1.29
C ALA A 82 -1.04 9.41 -2.43
N ALA A 83 0.22 9.74 -2.69
CA ALA A 83 1.08 9.01 -3.59
C ALA A 83 2.03 8.13 -2.78
N HIS A 84 2.32 6.93 -3.26
CA HIS A 84 3.25 6.00 -2.63
C HIS A 84 4.12 5.33 -3.70
N HIS A 85 5.43 5.37 -3.48
CA HIS A 85 6.45 4.80 -4.36
C HIS A 85 7.36 3.88 -3.56
N VAL A 86 7.67 2.71 -4.12
CA VAL A 86 8.55 1.70 -3.53
C VAL A 86 9.55 1.23 -4.56
N ASP A 87 10.82 1.18 -4.16
CA ASP A 87 11.90 0.56 -4.91
C ASP A 87 12.41 -0.68 -4.18
N SER A 88 12.55 -1.80 -4.88
CA SER A 88 13.15 -3.02 -4.36
C SER A 88 14.43 -3.40 -5.10
N LYS A 89 15.43 -3.89 -4.35
CA LYS A 89 16.66 -4.47 -4.91
C LYS A 89 16.41 -5.77 -5.68
N TYR A 90 15.23 -6.38 -5.52
CA TYR A 90 14.83 -7.63 -6.19
C TYR A 90 14.15 -7.40 -7.55
N GLY A 91 14.22 -6.19 -8.10
CA GLY A 91 13.85 -5.91 -9.49
C GLY A 91 12.37 -5.56 -9.71
N TRP A 92 11.64 -5.21 -8.66
CA TRP A 92 10.28 -4.68 -8.77
C TRP A 92 10.17 -3.26 -8.19
N THR A 93 9.21 -2.52 -8.68
CA THR A 93 8.82 -1.19 -8.16
C THR A 93 7.32 -1.15 -8.01
N LEU A 94 6.83 -0.52 -6.94
CA LEU A 94 5.41 -0.30 -6.73
C LEU A 94 5.10 1.20 -6.76
N ARG A 95 4.09 1.57 -7.53
CA ARG A 95 3.54 2.93 -7.58
C ARG A 95 2.05 2.84 -7.38
N GLN A 96 1.54 3.56 -6.39
CA GLN A 96 0.12 3.58 -6.10
C GLN A 96 -0.33 4.99 -5.73
N GLU A 97 -1.55 5.31 -6.15
CA GLU A 97 -2.32 6.47 -5.72
C GLU A 97 -3.46 5.95 -4.86
N ILE A 98 -3.69 6.58 -3.72
CA ILE A 98 -4.83 6.26 -2.87
C ILE A 98 -5.69 7.51 -2.69
N ALA A 99 -6.95 7.40 -3.11
CA ALA A 99 -7.94 8.47 -3.06
C ALA A 99 -9.22 7.97 -2.37
N ILE A 100 -9.17 7.89 -1.04
CA ILE A 100 -10.24 7.28 -0.26
C ILE A 100 -11.47 8.20 -0.22
N ALA A 101 -12.57 7.73 -0.82
CA ALA A 101 -13.89 8.33 -0.64
C ALA A 101 -14.68 7.57 0.44
N SER A 102 -15.09 8.26 1.50
CA SER A 102 -15.94 7.68 2.54
C SER A 102 -17.36 8.25 2.51
N LYS A 103 -18.37 7.38 2.62
CA LYS A 103 -19.80 7.74 2.64
C LYS A 103 -20.51 7.01 3.78
N PHE A 104 -21.17 7.75 4.66
CA PHE A 104 -22.05 7.18 5.66
C PHE A 104 -23.42 6.84 5.04
N ARG A 105 -23.86 5.58 5.18
CA ARG A 105 -25.12 5.07 4.60
C ARG A 105 -26.12 4.63 5.68
N GLY A 106 -26.17 5.38 6.77
CA GLY A 106 -27.09 5.15 7.90
C GLY A 106 -26.62 4.03 8.82
N LYS A 107 -26.58 2.78 8.34
CA LYS A 107 -26.18 1.63 9.17
C LYS A 107 -24.71 1.21 9.01
N TYR A 108 -24.05 1.70 7.96
CA TYR A 108 -22.66 1.33 7.66
C TYR A 108 -21.91 2.50 7.04
N LEU A 109 -20.59 2.44 7.14
CA LEU A 109 -19.67 3.31 6.43
C LEU A 109 -19.19 2.57 5.17
N SER A 110 -19.34 3.20 4.02
CA SER A 110 -18.78 2.73 2.75
C SER A 110 -17.46 3.45 2.52
N ILE A 111 -16.39 2.69 2.34
CA ILE A 111 -15.04 3.18 2.05
C ILE A 111 -14.69 2.68 0.65
N MET A 112 -14.43 3.60 -0.27
CA MET A 112 -13.98 3.30 -1.63
C MET A 112 -12.52 3.76 -1.72
N PRO A 113 -11.56 2.84 -1.70
CA PRO A 113 -10.14 3.16 -1.85
C PRO A 113 -9.79 3.61 -3.27
#